data_AF-A0A1Q7CWU8-F1
#
_entry.id   AF-A0A1Q7CWU8-F1
#
_cell.length_a   1.000
_cell.length_b   1.000
_cell.length_c   1.000
_cell.angle_alpha   90.00
_cell.angle_beta   90.00
_cell.angle_gamma   90.00
#
_symmetry.space_group_name_H-M   'P 1'
#
loop_
_entity.id
_entity.type
_entity.pdbx_description
1 polymer ?
#
loop_
_entity_poly.entity_id
_entity_poly.type
_entity_poly.pdbx_seq_one_letter_code
_entity_poly.pdbx_strand_id
1 'polypeptide(L)'
;MLPPGAGRVIAGGGMHATLKVPGGSPAVASTFEIVVPPGFDVGAHVHLLFIPPGCPHAFSNPTDEPARVLFQAAPSGHEDYLEELAAVLREAKGRPDPAAVGELRRRYDIEQLTALRNPAPRAHAGQS
;
A
#
# COMPACT_ATOMS: atom_id res chain seq x y z
N MET A 1 19.38 8.88 3.35
CA MET A 1 18.21 8.09 2.91
C MET A 1 18.70 6.73 2.45
N LEU A 2 17.98 5.64 2.74
CA LEU A 2 18.35 4.30 2.25
C LEU A 2 18.16 4.21 0.71
N PRO A 3 18.97 3.40 0.01
CA PRO A 3 18.77 3.15 -1.43
C PRO A 3 17.40 2.53 -1.75
N PRO A 4 16.93 2.62 -3.01
CA PRO A 4 15.77 1.86 -3.47
C PRO A 4 15.88 0.37 -3.12
N GLY A 5 14.84 -0.19 -2.51
CA GLY A 5 14.77 -1.61 -2.13
C GLY A 5 15.50 -1.99 -0.83
N ALA A 6 16.35 -1.12 -0.28
CA ALA A 6 17.00 -1.36 1.01
C ALA A 6 16.07 -0.99 2.18
N GLY A 7 15.94 -1.87 3.18
CA GLY A 7 15.08 -1.68 4.37
C GLY A 7 14.47 -2.99 4.85
N ARG A 8 13.54 -2.93 5.80
CA ARG A 8 12.80 -4.12 6.26
C ARG A 8 11.66 -4.42 5.28
N VAL A 9 11.66 -5.62 4.70
CA VAL A 9 10.65 -6.03 3.73
C VAL A 9 9.38 -6.49 4.44
N ILE A 10 8.23 -6.01 3.95
CA ILE A 10 6.89 -6.44 4.33
C ILE A 10 6.20 -6.91 3.03
N ALA A 11 5.89 -8.21 2.92
CA ALA A 11 5.36 -8.79 1.68
C ALA A 11 4.26 -9.84 1.90
N GLY A 12 3.32 -9.94 0.95
CA GLY A 12 2.21 -10.89 0.99
C GLY A 12 1.16 -10.70 -0.12
N GLY A 13 0.68 -11.79 -0.75
CA GLY A 13 -0.47 -11.76 -1.67
C GLY A 13 -0.41 -10.73 -2.81
N GLY A 14 0.77 -10.46 -3.35
CA GLY A 14 1.00 -9.45 -4.40
C GLY A 14 1.43 -8.07 -3.90
N MET A 15 1.37 -7.81 -2.59
CA MET A 15 1.91 -6.61 -1.95
C MET A 15 3.41 -6.78 -1.66
N HIS A 16 4.19 -5.75 -1.98
CA HIS A 16 5.60 -5.64 -1.61
C HIS A 16 5.88 -4.21 -1.13
N ALA A 17 6.15 -4.07 0.16
CA ALA A 17 6.57 -2.82 0.78
C ALA A 17 7.96 -2.97 1.42
N THR A 18 8.70 -1.87 1.50
CA THR A 18 10.00 -1.77 2.17
C THR A 18 9.95 -0.63 3.18
N LEU A 19 10.01 -0.95 4.46
CA LEU A 19 10.10 0.03 5.53
C LEU A 19 11.49 0.65 5.56
N LYS A 20 11.56 1.97 5.36
CA LYS A 20 12.79 2.76 5.30
C LYS A 20 13.17 3.36 6.65
N VAL A 21 12.16 3.86 7.35
CA VAL A 21 12.28 4.42 8.70
C VAL A 21 11.10 3.89 9.49
N PRO A 22 11.31 3.01 10.49
CA PRO A 22 10.24 2.56 11.36
C PRO A 22 9.75 3.73 12.23
N GLY A 23 8.46 3.73 12.59
CA GLY A 23 7.94 4.58 13.66
C GLY A 23 8.30 4.07 15.05
N GLY A 24 7.67 4.66 16.08
CA GLY A 24 7.88 4.33 17.49
C GLY A 24 8.68 5.41 18.23
N SER A 25 8.55 5.52 19.57
CA SER A 25 9.12 6.65 20.33
C SER A 25 10.65 6.75 20.21
N PRO A 26 11.23 7.88 19.76
CA PRO A 26 10.62 9.21 19.60
C PRO A 26 10.19 9.57 18.16
N ALA A 27 10.21 8.66 17.20
CA ALA A 27 9.82 8.90 15.81
C ALA A 27 8.32 9.25 15.68
N VAL A 28 8.08 10.48 15.22
CA VAL A 28 6.74 11.03 14.93
C VAL A 28 6.17 10.56 13.59
N ALA A 29 7.00 9.94 12.75
CA ALA A 29 6.64 9.51 11.41
C ALA A 29 7.36 8.23 11.00
N SER A 30 6.71 7.41 10.17
CA SER A 30 7.33 6.26 9.49
C SER A 30 7.44 6.54 7.99
N THR A 31 8.37 5.88 7.31
CA THR A 31 8.55 6.01 5.85
C THR A 31 8.65 4.64 5.22
N PHE A 32 7.84 4.39 4.20
CA PHE A 32 7.81 3.12 3.48
C PHE A 32 7.76 3.34 1.97
N GLU A 33 8.30 2.37 1.25
CA GLU A 33 8.36 2.32 -0.20
C GLU A 33 7.51 1.15 -0.68
N ILE A 34 6.54 1.38 -1.57
CA ILE A 34 5.67 0.32 -2.10
C ILE A 34 6.00 0.07 -3.58
N VAL A 35 6.14 -1.19 -3.96
CA VAL A 35 6.21 -1.63 -5.36
C VAL A 35 4.78 -1.84 -5.85
N VAL A 36 4.39 -1.05 -6.85
CA VAL A 36 3.04 -1.11 -7.44
C VAL A 36 3.12 -1.85 -8.77
N PRO A 37 2.49 -3.05 -8.90
CA PRO A 37 2.55 -3.80 -10.15
C PRO A 37 1.80 -3.06 -11.29
N PRO A 38 2.17 -3.30 -12.57
CA PRO A 38 1.47 -2.73 -13.72
C PRO A 38 -0.03 -3.01 -13.69
N GLY A 39 -0.84 -1.98 -13.88
CA GLY A 39 -2.29 -2.09 -13.83
C GLY A 39 -2.89 -2.20 -12.43
N PHE A 40 -2.12 -2.13 -11.35
CA PHE A 40 -2.69 -2.15 -10.00
C PHE A 40 -3.20 -0.77 -9.57
N ASP A 41 -4.46 -0.72 -9.12
CA ASP A 41 -5.16 0.46 -8.60
C ASP A 41 -5.73 0.14 -7.21
N VAL A 42 -5.20 0.84 -6.21
CA VAL A 42 -5.52 0.68 -4.79
C VAL A 42 -6.94 1.17 -4.42
N GLY A 43 -7.63 1.85 -5.33
CA GLY A 43 -8.91 2.50 -5.06
C GLY A 43 -8.79 3.69 -4.11
N ALA A 44 -9.81 4.55 -4.07
CA ALA A 44 -9.87 5.66 -3.14
C ALA A 44 -10.02 5.15 -1.70
N HIS A 45 -9.12 5.61 -0.84
CA HIS A 45 -9.10 5.33 0.59
C HIS A 45 -8.66 6.59 1.36
N VAL A 46 -8.87 6.60 2.68
CA VAL A 46 -8.49 7.71 3.55
C VAL A 46 -7.32 7.29 4.45
N HIS A 47 -6.36 8.19 4.63
CA HIS A 47 -5.20 8.07 5.51
C HIS A 47 -4.94 9.39 6.25
N LEU A 48 -4.28 9.32 7.41
CA LEU A 48 -3.68 10.45 8.13
C LEU A 48 -2.21 10.59 7.72
N LEU A 49 -1.97 11.25 6.58
CA LEU A 49 -0.65 11.40 5.95
C LEU A 49 -0.65 12.61 4.99
N PHE A 50 -0.05 13.76 5.36
CA PHE A 50 -0.06 15.06 4.63
C PHE A 50 -0.99 15.15 3.40
N ILE A 51 -2.25 14.88 3.71
CA ILE A 51 -3.48 14.96 2.96
C ILE A 51 -4.42 15.34 4.10
N PRO A 52 -5.10 16.50 4.04
CA PRO A 52 -5.93 16.94 5.14
C PRO A 52 -6.90 15.83 5.58
N PRO A 53 -7.09 15.61 6.89
CA PRO A 53 -8.01 14.59 7.38
C PRO A 53 -9.35 14.65 6.65
N GLY A 54 -9.84 13.49 6.22
CA GLY A 54 -11.10 13.36 5.49
C GLY A 54 -11.05 13.69 3.99
N CYS A 55 -9.87 13.97 3.41
CA CYS A 55 -9.72 14.13 1.96
C CYS A 55 -9.47 12.76 1.29
N PRO A 56 -10.43 12.24 0.49
CA PRO A 56 -10.25 11.00 -0.27
C PRO A 56 -9.07 11.09 -1.21
N HIS A 57 -8.28 10.02 -1.29
CA HIS A 57 -7.16 9.96 -2.22
C HIS A 57 -6.92 8.54 -2.72
N ALA A 58 -6.28 8.45 -3.88
CA ALA A 58 -5.86 7.20 -4.51
C ALA A 58 -4.57 7.45 -5.29
N PHE A 59 -3.86 6.39 -5.62
CA PHE A 59 -2.79 6.42 -6.60
C PHE A 59 -2.91 5.21 -7.54
N SER A 60 -2.43 5.35 -8.77
CA SER A 60 -2.44 4.29 -9.77
C SER A 60 -1.13 4.31 -10.54
N ASN A 61 -0.67 3.14 -11.00
CA ASN A 61 0.42 3.06 -11.97
C ASN A 61 -0.15 2.74 -13.37
N PRO A 62 -0.32 3.75 -14.25
CA PRO A 62 -0.89 3.55 -15.59
C PRO A 62 0.12 3.01 -16.62
N THR A 63 1.38 2.84 -16.24
CA THR A 63 2.44 2.36 -17.13
C THR A 63 2.44 0.83 -17.22
N ASP A 64 3.27 0.31 -18.12
CA ASP A 64 3.54 -1.11 -18.32
C ASP A 64 4.77 -1.61 -17.54
N GLU A 65 5.44 -0.74 -16.77
CA GLU A 65 6.58 -1.07 -15.92
C GLU A 65 6.28 -0.82 -14.43
N PRO A 66 6.88 -1.58 -13.49
CA PRO A 66 6.70 -1.34 -12.06
C PRO A 66 7.13 0.06 -11.63
N ALA A 67 6.27 0.75 -10.87
CA ALA A 67 6.59 2.03 -10.24
C ALA A 67 6.91 1.85 -8.74
N ARG A 68 7.76 2.75 -8.24
CA ARG A 68 8.12 2.82 -6.81
C ARG A 68 7.58 4.13 -6.25
N VAL A 69 6.76 4.05 -5.20
CA VAL A 69 6.20 5.23 -4.52
C VAL A 69 6.70 5.27 -3.09
N LEU A 70 7.17 6.45 -2.66
CA LEU A 70 7.56 6.72 -1.29
C LEU A 70 6.38 7.36 -0.53
N PHE A 71 6.03 6.78 0.62
CA PHE A 71 5.00 7.28 1.53
C PHE A 71 5.61 7.63 2.88
N GLN A 72 5.14 8.70 3.50
CA GLN A 72 5.58 9.13 4.82
C GLN A 72 4.40 9.36 5.76
N ALA A 73 4.26 8.49 6.77
CA ALA A 73 3.13 8.53 7.69
C ALA A 73 3.35 9.32 8.96
N ALA A 74 2.40 10.19 9.33
CA ALA A 74 2.44 10.94 10.58
C ALA A 74 1.01 11.14 11.13
N PRO A 75 0.71 10.69 12.37
CA PRO A 75 1.60 9.94 13.27
C PRO A 75 2.00 8.56 12.70
N SER A 76 3.05 7.95 13.26
CA SER A 76 3.42 6.56 12.92
C SER A 76 2.31 5.57 13.30
N GLY A 77 2.37 4.35 12.76
CA GLY A 77 1.39 3.27 13.00
C GLY A 77 0.69 2.80 11.71
N HIS A 78 0.92 3.50 10.60
CA HIS A 78 0.41 3.04 9.30
C HIS A 78 1.13 1.77 8.82
N GLU A 79 2.38 1.57 9.24
CA GLU A 79 3.14 0.35 9.01
C GLU A 79 2.48 -0.89 9.62
N ASP A 80 1.83 -0.76 10.79
CA ASP A 80 1.19 -1.88 11.49
C ASP A 80 -0.04 -2.36 10.70
N TYR A 81 -0.82 -1.43 10.14
CA TYR A 81 -1.88 -1.74 9.19
C TYR A 81 -1.36 -2.53 7.98
N LEU A 82 -0.24 -2.10 7.40
CA LEU A 82 0.35 -2.78 6.23
C LEU A 82 0.83 -4.19 6.58
N GLU A 83 1.41 -4.40 7.76
CA GLU A 83 1.83 -5.72 8.24
C GLU A 83 0.66 -6.68 8.42
N GLU A 84 -0.39 -6.22 9.10
CA GLU A 84 -1.60 -7.02 9.32
C GLU A 84 -2.34 -7.30 8.00
N LEU A 85 -2.42 -6.32 7.10
CA LEU A 85 -3.02 -6.50 5.78
C LEU A 85 -2.22 -7.52 4.97
N ALA A 86 -0.89 -7.45 5.00
CA ALA A 86 -0.05 -8.45 4.34
C ALA A 86 -0.28 -9.86 4.90
N ALA A 87 -0.54 -10.01 6.20
CA ALA A 87 -0.90 -11.29 6.80
C ALA A 87 -2.23 -11.83 6.27
N VAL A 88 -3.28 -11.02 6.28
CA VAL A 88 -4.60 -11.38 5.71
C VAL A 88 -4.47 -11.82 4.24
N LEU A 89 -3.65 -11.10 3.45
CA LEU A 89 -3.43 -11.40 2.04
C LEU A 89 -2.60 -12.67 1.81
N ARG A 90 -1.65 -13.02 2.69
CA ARG A 90 -0.89 -14.28 2.58
C ARG A 90 -1.75 -15.50 2.87
N GLU A 91 -2.66 -15.38 3.83
CA GLU A 91 -3.56 -16.47 4.22
C GLU A 91 -4.69 -16.67 3.20
N ALA A 92 -5.05 -15.61 2.47
CA ALA A 92 -6.02 -15.69 1.39
C ALA A 92 -5.52 -16.59 0.24
N LYS A 93 -6.15 -17.75 0.07
CA LYS A 93 -5.95 -18.63 -1.10
C LYS A 93 -6.73 -18.12 -2.32
N GLY A 94 -6.53 -16.85 -2.69
CA GLY A 94 -7.28 -16.17 -3.74
C GLY A 94 -7.77 -14.79 -3.29
N ARG A 95 -9.02 -14.43 -3.60
CA ARG A 95 -9.59 -13.16 -3.15
C ARG A 95 -9.69 -13.16 -1.62
N PRO A 96 -9.13 -12.16 -0.91
CA PRO A 96 -9.26 -12.08 0.54
C PRO A 96 -10.72 -11.88 0.95
N ASP A 97 -11.07 -12.34 2.15
CA ASP A 97 -12.40 -12.13 2.72
C ASP A 97 -12.67 -10.61 2.89
N PRO A 98 -13.67 -10.04 2.20
CA PRO A 98 -13.99 -8.63 2.31
C PRO A 98 -14.36 -8.20 3.73
N ALA A 99 -14.95 -9.09 4.54
CA ALA A 99 -15.34 -8.76 5.91
C ALA A 99 -14.11 -8.59 6.82
N ALA A 100 -13.15 -9.52 6.72
CA ALA A 100 -11.88 -9.45 7.46
C ALA A 100 -11.06 -8.21 7.08
N VAL A 101 -10.95 -7.91 5.78
CA VAL A 101 -10.25 -6.70 5.31
C VAL A 101 -10.98 -5.43 5.76
N GLY A 102 -12.31 -5.42 5.74
CA GLY A 102 -13.12 -4.30 6.23
C GLY A 102 -12.94 -4.04 7.73
N GLU A 103 -12.90 -5.10 8.54
CA GLU A 103 -12.66 -4.98 9.99
C GLU A 103 -11.26 -4.48 10.30
N LEU A 104 -10.24 -5.01 9.61
CA LEU A 104 -8.87 -4.51 9.73
C LEU A 104 -8.81 -3.01 9.42
N ARG A 105 -9.41 -2.56 8.32
CA ARG A 105 -9.43 -1.14 7.95
C ARG A 105 -10.09 -0.26 8.99
N ARG A 106 -11.22 -0.69 9.56
CA ARG A 106 -11.90 0.04 10.64
C ARG A 106 -11.01 0.24 11.87
N ARG A 107 -10.24 -0.77 12.27
CA ARG A 107 -9.31 -0.65 13.42
C ARG A 107 -8.22 0.41 13.23
N TYR A 108 -7.92 0.76 11.98
CA TYR A 108 -6.89 1.74 11.60
C TYR A 108 -7.50 3.02 11.01
N ASP A 109 -8.79 3.28 11.21
CA ASP A 109 -9.51 4.47 10.73
C ASP A 109 -9.43 4.67 9.20
N ILE A 110 -9.41 3.57 8.44
CA ILE A 110 -9.39 3.57 6.97
C ILE A 110 -10.78 3.21 6.44
N GLU A 111 -11.30 4.06 5.55
CA GLU A 111 -12.51 3.78 4.78
C GLU A 111 -12.13 3.67 3.29
N GLN A 112 -12.45 2.53 2.66
CA GLN A 112 -12.30 2.38 1.21
C GLN A 112 -13.59 2.85 0.53
N LEU A 113 -13.48 3.94 -0.23
CA LEU A 113 -14.62 4.63 -0.85
C LEU A 113 -14.93 4.10 -2.25
N THR A 114 -13.94 3.60 -2.99
CA THR A 114 -14.14 3.00 -4.31
C THR A 114 -13.50 1.62 -4.40
N ALA A 115 -14.04 0.74 -5.24
CA ALA A 115 -13.49 -0.59 -5.44
C ALA A 115 -12.02 -0.56 -5.92
N LEU A 116 -11.22 -1.49 -5.42
CA LEU A 116 -9.87 -1.81 -5.93
C LEU A 116 -10.00 -2.29 -7.37
N ARG A 117 -9.17 -1.78 -8.28
CA ARG A 117 -9.11 -2.24 -9.67
C ARG A 117 -7.73 -2.79 -9.94
N ASN A 118 -7.65 -3.95 -10.58
CA ASN A 118 -6.37 -4.48 -11.04
C ASN A 118 -6.52 -4.86 -12.52
N PRO A 119 -6.57 -3.90 -13.46
CA PRO A 119 -6.47 -4.23 -14.86
C PRO A 119 -5.26 -5.12 -15.10
N ALA A 120 -5.47 -6.20 -15.87
CA ALA A 120 -4.37 -7.09 -16.29
C ALA A 120 -3.25 -6.25 -16.94
N PRO A 121 -1.98 -6.65 -16.78
CA PRO A 121 -0.86 -5.96 -17.42
C PRO A 121 -1.15 -5.80 -18.92
N ARG A 122 -1.03 -4.56 -19.44
CA ARG A 122 -1.10 -4.35 -20.88
C ARG A 122 0.09 -5.08 -21.50
N ALA A 123 -0.16 -5.99 -22.45
CA ALA A 123 0.91 -6.63 -23.19
C ALA A 123 1.77 -5.55 -23.85
N HIS A 124 3.09 -5.58 -23.62
CA HIS A 124 4.02 -4.72 -24.32
C HIS A 124 3.82 -4.92 -25.83
N ALA A 125 3.34 -3.88 -26.52
CA ALA A 125 3.46 -3.83 -27.96
C ALA A 125 4.96 -3.74 -28.24
N GLY A 126 5.54 -4.86 -28.70
CA GLY A 126 6.95 -4.95 -29.02
C GLY A 126 7.38 -3.78 -29.88
N GLN A 127 8.45 -3.10 -29.46
CA GLN A 127 9.15 -2.13 -30.28
C GLN A 127 9.75 -2.91 -31.46
N SER A 128 9.20 -2.66 -32.65
CA SER A 128 9.72 -3.11 -33.94
C SER A 128 10.94 -2.33 -34.35
#